data_AF-A0A146J914-F1
#
_entry.id   AF-A0A146J914-F1
#
_cell.length_a   1.000
_cell.length_b   1.000
_cell.length_c   1.000
_cell.angle_alpha   90.00
_cell.angle_beta   90.00
_cell.angle_gamma   90.00
#
_symmetry.space_group_name_H-M   'P 1'
#
loop_
_entity.id
_entity.type
_entity.pdbx_description
1 polymer ?
#
loop_
_entity_poly.entity_id
_entity_poly.type
_entity_poly.pdbx_seq_one_letter_code
_entity_poly.pdbx_strand_id
1 'polypeptide(L)'
;MDVVMPKLAKPAPDFRGTAVVDGQFKEIKLSDYKNKYLVLFFYPLDFTFVCPTEIIAFSDRVEEFRKINCEVVACSTDSHFSHLAWINTPRKEGGLGSMNIPLLADKDMRISKDYGVLKEDEGIPFRGLFIIDDKGRLRQITMNDLPVGRSVDETLRLVQAFQYTDKHGEVCPANWKPGSDTMKPDPKGSKAYFAKQ
;
A
#
# COMPACT_ATOMS: atom_id res chain seq x y z
N MET A 1 21.75 4.81 -13.31
CA MET A 1 21.85 3.52 -12.61
C MET A 1 20.53 2.80 -12.85
N ASP A 2 20.55 1.48 -13.04
CA ASP A 2 19.30 0.72 -13.23
C ASP A 2 18.46 0.80 -11.96
N VAL A 3 17.22 1.28 -12.06
CA VAL A 3 16.26 1.27 -10.95
C VAL A 3 15.93 -0.20 -10.65
N VAL A 4 16.37 -0.70 -9.49
CA VAL A 4 16.11 -2.08 -9.09
C VAL A 4 14.78 -2.15 -8.38
N MET A 5 13.74 -2.62 -9.08
CA MET A 5 12.44 -2.89 -8.48
C MET A 5 12.53 -4.05 -7.46
N PRO A 6 11.80 -3.96 -6.33
CA PRO A 6 11.73 -5.07 -5.39
C PRO A 6 11.03 -6.27 -6.03
N LYS A 7 11.48 -7.47 -5.67
CA LYS A 7 11.05 -8.72 -6.32
C LYS A 7 9.83 -9.30 -5.62
N LEU A 8 8.81 -9.68 -6.41
CA LEU A 8 7.67 -10.45 -5.92
C LEU A 8 8.13 -11.77 -5.28
N ALA A 9 7.37 -12.22 -4.28
CA ALA A 9 7.64 -13.40 -3.48
C ALA A 9 9.00 -13.40 -2.76
N LYS A 10 9.70 -12.26 -2.66
CA LYS A 10 10.86 -12.08 -1.78
C LYS A 10 10.47 -11.24 -0.56
N PRO A 11 11.27 -11.22 0.52
CA PRO A 11 11.08 -10.25 1.59
C PRO A 11 10.97 -8.83 1.00
N ALA A 12 10.02 -8.03 1.50
CA ALA A 12 9.96 -6.62 1.16
C ALA A 12 11.24 -5.91 1.67
N PRO A 13 11.74 -4.87 0.98
CA PRO A 13 12.83 -4.05 1.50
C PRO A 13 12.50 -3.53 2.89
N ASP A 14 13.45 -3.63 3.83
CA ASP A 14 13.23 -3.16 5.19
C ASP A 14 13.15 -1.64 5.22
N PHE A 15 12.33 -1.08 6.11
CA PHE A 15 12.25 0.36 6.32
C PHE A 15 12.13 0.70 7.80
N ARG A 16 12.64 1.88 8.15
CA ARG A 16 12.49 2.52 9.45
C ARG A 16 12.55 4.03 9.25
N GLY A 17 11.65 4.77 9.88
CA GLY A 17 11.62 6.22 9.80
C GLY A 17 10.62 6.86 10.75
N THR A 18 10.66 8.18 10.82
CA THR A 18 9.69 8.97 11.58
C THR A 18 8.41 9.11 10.77
N ALA A 19 7.28 8.80 11.39
CA ALA A 19 5.95 9.01 10.86
C ALA A 19 5.12 9.92 11.76
N VAL A 20 4.10 10.56 11.19
CA VAL A 20 3.03 11.19 11.98
C VAL A 20 1.93 10.15 12.21
N VAL A 21 1.66 9.85 13.47
CA VAL A 21 0.66 8.86 13.92
C VAL A 21 -0.15 9.49 15.04
N ASP A 22 -1.47 9.59 14.86
CA ASP A 22 -2.38 10.25 15.81
C ASP A 22 -1.94 11.68 16.16
N GLY A 23 -1.41 12.43 15.18
CA GLY A 23 -0.90 13.78 15.36
C GLY A 23 0.44 13.89 16.10
N GLN A 24 1.11 12.77 16.37
CA GLN A 24 2.40 12.73 17.07
C GLN A 24 3.50 12.16 16.18
N PHE A 25 4.74 12.58 16.42
CA PHE A 25 5.90 11.95 15.78
C PHE A 25 6.21 10.63 16.47
N LYS A 26 6.14 9.54 15.72
CA LYS A 26 6.51 8.19 16.17
C LYS A 26 7.48 7.58 15.18
N GLU A 27 8.42 6.80 15.68
CA GLU A 27 9.23 5.96 14.81
C GLU A 27 8.44 4.69 14.47
N ILE A 28 8.40 4.34 13.19
CA ILE A 28 7.82 3.08 12.72
C ILE A 28 8.86 2.34 11.87
N LYS A 29 8.73 1.02 11.82
CA LYS A 29 9.56 0.13 11.00
C LYS A 29 8.73 -1.01 10.42
N LEU A 30 9.18 -1.61 9.31
CA LEU A 30 8.47 -2.71 8.66
C LEU A 30 8.13 -3.85 9.63
N SER A 31 9.04 -4.18 10.54
CA SER A 31 8.84 -5.25 11.52
C SER A 31 7.70 -5.02 12.51
N ASP A 32 7.21 -3.78 12.67
CA ASP A 32 6.06 -3.47 13.54
C ASP A 32 4.75 -4.05 12.97
N TYR A 33 4.74 -4.36 11.67
CA TYR A 33 3.62 -4.91 10.94
C TYR A 33 3.69 -6.44 10.78
N LYS A 34 4.63 -7.11 11.46
CA LYS A 34 4.74 -8.57 11.43
C LYS A 34 3.44 -9.24 11.86
N ASN A 35 3.09 -10.36 11.22
CA ASN A 35 1.83 -11.09 11.40
C ASN A 35 0.57 -10.33 10.95
N LYS A 36 0.72 -9.20 10.25
CA LYS A 36 -0.35 -8.47 9.59
C LYS A 36 -0.01 -8.30 8.11
N TYR A 37 -1.03 -8.24 7.26
CA TYR A 37 -0.83 -7.69 5.93
C TYR A 37 -0.52 -6.18 6.05
N LEU A 38 0.27 -5.65 5.13
CA LEU A 38 0.59 -4.23 5.06
C LEU A 38 0.41 -3.73 3.63
N VAL A 39 -0.40 -2.70 3.47
CA VAL A 39 -0.40 -1.84 2.28
C VAL A 39 0.53 -0.67 2.56
N LEU A 40 1.69 -0.66 1.91
CA LEU A 40 2.59 0.50 1.89
C LEU A 40 2.40 1.22 0.56
N PHE A 41 2.05 2.50 0.58
CA PHE A 41 1.89 3.27 -0.65
C PHE A 41 2.63 4.61 -0.58
N PHE A 42 3.28 4.94 -1.69
CA PHE A 42 4.02 6.17 -1.88
C PHE A 42 3.17 7.19 -2.60
N TYR A 43 3.35 8.46 -2.28
CA TYR A 43 2.74 9.57 -3.00
C TYR A 43 3.79 10.68 -3.26
N PRO A 44 3.68 11.42 -4.38
CA PRO A 44 4.72 12.35 -4.79
C PRO A 44 5.10 13.41 -3.76
N LEU A 45 4.13 14.23 -3.32
CA LEU A 45 4.38 15.40 -2.49
C LEU A 45 3.16 15.78 -1.65
N ASP A 46 3.41 16.27 -0.44
CA ASP A 46 2.45 17.01 0.36
C ASP A 46 1.96 18.28 -0.37
N PHE A 47 0.78 18.78 0.01
CA PHE A 47 0.18 20.02 -0.54
C PHE A 47 0.00 20.04 -2.08
N THR A 48 -0.19 18.88 -2.70
CA THR A 48 -0.49 18.74 -4.13
C THR A 48 -1.92 18.21 -4.37
N PHE A 49 -2.26 17.82 -5.60
CA PHE A 49 -3.65 17.68 -6.04
C PHE A 49 -4.26 16.29 -5.86
N VAL A 50 -3.65 15.25 -6.45
CA VAL A 50 -4.18 13.87 -6.38
C VAL A 50 -3.79 13.20 -5.06
N CYS A 51 -2.63 13.53 -4.50
CA CYS A 51 -2.12 12.94 -3.26
C CYS A 51 -3.11 12.99 -2.07
N PRO A 52 -3.75 14.14 -1.74
CA PRO A 52 -4.68 14.18 -0.61
C PRO A 52 -5.89 13.28 -0.85
N THR A 53 -6.37 13.14 -2.10
CA THR A 53 -7.54 12.31 -2.40
C THR A 53 -7.27 10.83 -2.11
N GLU A 54 -6.07 10.34 -2.44
CA GLU A 54 -5.66 8.96 -2.15
C GLU A 54 -5.49 8.71 -0.65
N ILE A 55 -4.74 9.59 0.03
CA ILE A 55 -4.46 9.46 1.47
C ILE A 55 -5.76 9.50 2.27
N ILE A 56 -6.65 10.44 1.95
CA ILE A 56 -7.98 10.54 2.58
C ILE A 56 -8.81 9.28 2.31
N ALA A 57 -8.86 8.79 1.07
CA ALA A 57 -9.66 7.62 0.72
C ALA A 57 -9.22 6.36 1.48
N PHE A 58 -7.91 6.13 1.63
CA PHE A 58 -7.39 5.04 2.47
C PHE A 58 -7.64 5.29 3.96
N SER A 59 -7.43 6.51 4.46
CA SER A 59 -7.66 6.86 5.87
C SER A 59 -9.11 6.67 6.29
N ASP A 60 -10.07 7.09 5.46
CA ASP A 60 -11.50 7.00 5.77
C ASP A 60 -11.99 5.54 5.75
N ARG A 61 -11.33 4.67 4.97
CA ARG A 61 -11.68 3.26 4.80
C ARG A 61 -10.73 2.29 5.51
N VAL A 62 -9.80 2.77 6.34
CA VAL A 62 -8.76 1.92 6.98
C VAL A 62 -9.36 0.78 7.80
N GLU A 63 -10.55 0.97 8.37
CA GLU A 63 -11.24 -0.07 9.14
C GLU A 63 -11.66 -1.28 8.30
N GLU A 64 -11.86 -1.13 6.98
CA GLU A 64 -12.07 -2.27 6.07
C GLU A 64 -10.82 -3.15 5.97
N PHE A 65 -9.63 -2.54 6.01
CA PHE A 65 -8.35 -3.25 6.02
C PHE A 65 -8.06 -3.88 7.39
N ARG A 66 -8.27 -3.14 8.48
CA ARG A 66 -8.02 -3.64 9.84
C ARG A 66 -8.90 -4.83 10.20
N LYS A 67 -10.15 -4.85 9.75
CA LYS A 67 -11.08 -5.99 9.93
C LYS A 67 -10.55 -7.29 9.32
N ILE A 68 -9.71 -7.22 8.29
CA ILE A 68 -9.08 -8.37 7.67
C ILE A 68 -7.60 -8.50 8.06
N ASN A 69 -7.18 -7.96 9.21
CA ASN A 69 -5.80 -8.01 9.70
C ASN A 69 -4.78 -7.40 8.72
N CYS A 70 -5.12 -6.26 8.12
CA CYS A 70 -4.27 -5.48 7.24
C CYS A 70 -4.13 -4.04 7.77
N GLU A 71 -2.91 -3.52 7.80
CA GLU A 71 -2.64 -2.10 8.06
C GLU A 71 -2.31 -1.35 6.77
N VAL A 72 -2.35 -0.02 6.83
CA VAL A 72 -2.06 0.87 5.70
C VAL A 72 -1.09 1.96 6.15
N VAL A 73 -0.05 2.23 5.36
CA VAL A 73 0.93 3.30 5.59
C VAL A 73 1.11 4.11 4.31
N ALA A 74 1.04 5.43 4.43
CA ALA A 74 1.38 6.38 3.37
C ALA A 74 2.83 6.84 3.55
N CYS A 75 3.56 7.09 2.46
CA CYS A 75 4.94 7.57 2.50
C CYS A 75 5.24 8.58 1.38
N SER A 76 5.99 9.64 1.69
CA SER A 76 6.59 10.53 0.68
C SER A 76 7.98 10.99 1.13
N THR A 77 8.67 11.74 0.27
CA THR A 77 9.98 12.33 0.55
C THR A 77 9.90 13.64 1.35
N ASP A 78 8.71 14.04 1.78
CA ASP A 78 8.49 15.18 2.66
C ASP A 78 8.96 14.90 4.10
N SER A 79 9.04 15.95 4.90
CA SER A 79 9.39 15.81 6.32
C SER A 79 8.15 15.50 7.17
N HIS A 80 8.36 14.86 8.32
CA HIS A 80 7.29 14.65 9.31
C HIS A 80 6.67 15.98 9.81
N PHE A 81 7.41 17.09 9.77
CA PHE A 81 6.86 18.43 10.03
C PHE A 81 5.86 18.87 8.95
N SER A 82 6.17 18.63 7.68
CA SER A 82 5.28 18.91 6.55
C SER A 82 4.00 18.09 6.66
N HIS A 83 4.13 16.78 6.94
CA HIS A 83 2.98 15.90 7.14
C HIS A 83 2.06 16.42 8.26
N LEU A 84 2.62 16.82 9.40
CA LEU A 84 1.83 17.35 10.51
C LEU A 84 1.13 18.67 10.15
N ALA A 85 1.81 19.56 9.44
CA ALA A 85 1.19 20.79 8.93
C ALA A 85 0.04 20.48 7.96
N TRP A 86 0.20 19.49 7.09
CA TRP A 86 -0.81 19.11 6.10
C TRP A 86 -2.02 18.40 6.73
N ILE A 87 -1.79 17.58 7.76
CA ILE A 87 -2.83 17.02 8.64
C ILE A 87 -3.64 18.12 9.33
N ASN A 88 -2.96 19.15 9.83
CA ASN A 88 -3.61 20.28 10.48
C ASN A 88 -4.32 21.23 9.51
N THR A 89 -4.13 21.05 8.20
CA THR A 89 -4.82 21.83 7.17
C THR A 89 -6.21 21.23 6.89
N PRO A 90 -7.30 22.01 6.86
CA PRO A 90 -8.64 21.49 6.56
C PRO A 90 -8.73 20.89 5.16
N ARG A 91 -9.51 19.79 5.01
CA ARG A 91 -9.75 19.15 3.70
C ARG A 91 -10.32 20.10 2.65
N LYS A 92 -11.15 21.07 3.06
CA LYS A 92 -11.74 22.08 2.17
C LYS A 92 -10.70 23.04 1.57
N GLU A 93 -9.52 23.12 2.17
CA GLU A 93 -8.39 23.94 1.73
C GLU A 93 -7.29 23.10 1.06
N GLY A 94 -7.58 21.83 0.72
CA GLY A 94 -6.61 20.91 0.14
C GLY A 94 -5.70 20.21 1.16
N GLY A 95 -6.02 20.33 2.45
CA GLY A 95 -5.37 19.58 3.53
C GLY A 95 -5.90 18.14 3.69
N LEU A 96 -5.36 17.42 4.67
CA LEU A 96 -5.79 16.05 4.99
C LEU A 96 -6.86 16.00 6.08
N GLY A 97 -6.83 16.92 7.04
CA GLY A 97 -7.58 16.79 8.29
C GLY A 97 -7.13 15.59 9.12
N SER A 98 -7.97 15.14 10.05
CA SER A 98 -7.68 13.98 10.91
C SER A 98 -7.39 12.73 10.08
N MET A 99 -6.26 12.07 10.36
CA MET A 99 -5.78 10.87 9.67
C MET A 99 -5.80 9.65 10.60
N ASN A 100 -6.24 8.51 10.06
CA ASN A 100 -6.30 7.23 10.75
C ASN A 100 -5.17 6.26 10.34
N ILE A 101 -4.29 6.71 9.44
CA ILE A 101 -3.13 5.95 8.93
C ILE A 101 -1.83 6.73 9.21
N PRO A 102 -0.70 6.06 9.42
CA PRO A 102 0.61 6.71 9.49
C PRO A 102 1.02 7.39 8.19
N LEU A 103 1.61 8.58 8.31
CA LEU A 103 2.33 9.26 7.21
C LEU A 103 3.83 9.21 7.50
N LEU A 104 4.55 8.36 6.78
CA LEU A 104 5.98 8.09 6.92
C LEU A 104 6.83 9.06 6.10
N ALA A 105 7.75 9.75 6.77
CA ALA A 105 8.69 10.66 6.14
C ALA A 105 9.95 9.93 5.66
N ASP A 106 10.16 9.88 4.34
CA ASP A 106 11.34 9.33 3.68
C ASP A 106 12.29 10.46 3.24
N LYS A 107 12.75 11.26 4.22
CA LYS A 107 13.43 12.52 3.91
C LYS A 107 14.77 12.35 3.18
N ASP A 108 15.45 11.22 3.38
CA ASP A 108 16.70 10.87 2.71
C ASP A 108 16.48 10.11 1.38
N MET A 109 15.22 9.90 1.00
CA MET A 109 14.76 9.19 -0.21
C MET A 109 15.19 7.72 -0.25
N ARG A 110 15.69 7.16 0.85
CA ARG A 110 16.21 5.79 0.87
C ARG A 110 15.09 4.78 0.69
N ILE A 111 13.96 4.97 1.36
CA ILE A 111 12.82 4.04 1.29
C ILE A 111 12.26 4.04 -0.15
N SER A 112 12.12 5.22 -0.76
CA SER A 112 11.67 5.37 -2.14
C SER A 112 12.62 4.70 -3.14
N LYS A 113 13.94 4.76 -2.91
CA LYS A 113 14.95 4.05 -3.72
C LYS A 113 14.86 2.54 -3.55
N ASP A 114 14.79 2.06 -2.32
CA ASP A 114 14.76 0.63 -2.00
C ASP A 114 13.50 -0.06 -2.55
N TYR A 115 12.39 0.69 -2.63
CA TYR A 115 11.16 0.25 -3.27
C TYR A 115 11.08 0.54 -4.77
N GLY A 116 12.10 1.17 -5.36
CA GLY A 116 12.19 1.44 -6.80
C GLY A 116 11.17 2.45 -7.33
N VAL A 117 10.62 3.31 -6.47
CA VAL A 117 9.59 4.30 -6.83
C VAL A 117 10.17 5.70 -7.05
N LEU A 118 11.41 5.98 -6.64
CA LEU A 118 11.98 7.32 -6.73
C LEU A 118 12.16 7.78 -8.18
N LYS A 119 11.55 8.90 -8.53
CA LYS A 119 11.86 9.69 -9.72
C LYS A 119 13.11 10.55 -9.43
N GLU A 120 14.28 10.00 -9.72
CA GLU A 120 15.58 10.55 -9.28
C GLU A 120 15.84 12.00 -9.71
N ASP A 121 15.35 12.40 -10.88
CA ASP A 121 15.52 13.75 -11.43
C ASP A 121 14.65 14.81 -10.73
N GLU A 122 13.62 14.41 -9.99
CA GLU A 122 12.73 15.30 -9.24
C GLU A 122 12.77 15.11 -7.72
N GLY A 123 13.35 14.01 -7.22
CA GLY A 123 13.43 13.75 -5.77
C GLY A 123 12.08 13.39 -5.13
N ILE A 124 11.14 12.89 -5.92
CA ILE A 124 9.78 12.51 -5.50
C ILE A 124 9.49 11.07 -5.92
N PRO A 125 8.67 10.31 -5.20
CA PRO A 125 8.28 8.99 -5.66
C PRO A 125 7.15 9.07 -6.71
N PHE A 126 7.13 8.12 -7.64
CA PHE A 126 5.92 7.76 -8.37
C PHE A 126 4.83 7.24 -7.43
N ARG A 127 3.61 7.03 -7.94
CA ARG A 127 2.48 6.47 -7.16
C ARG A 127 2.61 4.95 -7.04
N GLY A 128 3.63 4.50 -6.33
CA GLY A 128 3.88 3.09 -6.03
C GLY A 128 3.04 2.59 -4.86
N LEU A 129 2.44 1.41 -4.97
CA LEU A 129 1.73 0.73 -3.89
C LEU A 129 2.18 -0.72 -3.83
N PHE A 130 2.40 -1.21 -2.61
CA PHE A 130 2.94 -2.52 -2.32
C PHE A 130 2.04 -3.24 -1.32
N ILE A 131 1.66 -4.47 -1.63
CA ILE A 131 0.98 -5.36 -0.68
C ILE A 131 2.01 -6.35 -0.15
N ILE A 132 2.23 -6.31 1.15
CA ILE A 132 3.19 -7.13 1.89
C ILE A 132 2.39 -8.08 2.79
N ASP A 133 2.70 -9.38 2.75
CA ASP A 133 1.98 -10.37 3.57
C ASP A 133 2.42 -10.39 5.03
N ASP A 134 1.72 -11.21 5.83
CA ASP A 134 1.94 -11.42 7.26
C ASP A 134 3.34 -11.97 7.61
N LYS A 135 4.07 -12.50 6.60
CA LYS A 135 5.44 -13.01 6.70
C LYS A 135 6.48 -12.00 6.18
N GLY A 136 6.05 -10.78 5.84
CA GLY A 136 6.90 -9.72 5.32
C GLY A 136 7.34 -9.93 3.86
N ARG A 137 6.64 -10.76 3.08
CA ARG A 137 6.96 -11.00 1.66
C ARG A 137 6.12 -10.09 0.77
N LEU A 138 6.76 -9.55 -0.26
CA LEU A 138 6.08 -8.71 -1.25
C LEU A 138 5.20 -9.56 -2.17
N ARG A 139 3.90 -9.24 -2.24
CA ARG A 139 2.89 -10.00 -2.99
C ARG A 139 2.41 -9.30 -4.25
N GLN A 140 2.39 -7.97 -4.23
CA GLN A 140 1.84 -7.18 -5.33
C GLN A 140 2.49 -5.80 -5.39
N ILE A 141 2.63 -5.27 -6.61
CA ILE A 141 3.14 -3.94 -6.91
C ILE A 141 2.17 -3.27 -7.90
N THR A 142 1.66 -2.11 -7.54
CA THR A 142 0.97 -1.19 -8.46
C THR A 142 1.86 0.03 -8.64
N MET A 143 2.10 0.44 -9.89
CA MET A 143 2.82 1.67 -10.20
C MET A 143 1.98 2.53 -11.13
N ASN A 144 1.54 3.68 -10.64
CA ASN A 144 0.89 4.68 -11.47
C ASN A 144 1.86 5.84 -11.75
N ASP A 145 1.72 6.42 -12.94
CA ASP A 145 2.30 7.74 -13.23
C ASP A 145 1.60 8.83 -12.39
N LEU A 146 2.21 10.01 -12.29
CA LEU A 146 1.79 11.12 -11.45
C LEU A 146 0.33 11.59 -11.65
N PRO A 147 -0.26 11.63 -12.87
CA PRO A 147 -1.59 12.23 -13.05
C PRO A 147 -2.76 11.30 -12.68
N VAL A 148 -2.54 10.00 -12.41
CA VAL A 148 -3.62 9.03 -12.22
C VAL A 148 -3.60 8.42 -10.82
N GLY A 149 -4.65 8.69 -10.03
CA GLY A 149 -4.83 8.09 -8.70
C GLY A 149 -5.14 6.59 -8.73
N ARG A 150 -4.91 5.93 -7.60
CA ARG A 150 -5.14 4.49 -7.38
C ARG A 150 -6.56 4.21 -6.86
N SER A 151 -6.93 2.93 -6.87
CA SER A 151 -8.22 2.45 -6.37
C SER A 151 -8.08 1.74 -5.01
N VAL A 152 -8.81 2.25 -4.01
CA VAL A 152 -8.91 1.62 -2.68
C VAL A 152 -9.63 0.28 -2.78
N ASP A 153 -10.68 0.18 -3.59
CA ASP A 153 -11.46 -1.05 -3.79
C ASP A 153 -10.62 -2.17 -4.41
N GLU A 154 -9.79 -1.85 -5.40
CA GLU A 154 -8.91 -2.85 -6.00
C GLU A 154 -7.83 -3.30 -5.03
N THR A 155 -7.30 -2.37 -4.23
CA THR A 155 -6.32 -2.71 -3.19
C THR A 155 -6.93 -3.65 -2.15
N LEU A 156 -8.14 -3.36 -1.67
CA LEU A 156 -8.86 -4.21 -0.72
C LEU A 156 -9.16 -5.59 -1.33
N ARG A 157 -9.61 -5.64 -2.58
CA ARG A 157 -9.87 -6.89 -3.32
C ARG A 157 -8.62 -7.75 -3.42
N LEU A 158 -7.46 -7.16 -3.73
CA LEU A 158 -6.19 -7.86 -3.83
C LEU A 158 -5.73 -8.41 -2.48
N VAL A 159 -5.83 -7.63 -1.39
CA VAL A 159 -5.52 -8.13 -0.04
C VAL A 159 -6.39 -9.34 0.30
N GLN A 160 -7.71 -9.24 0.09
CA GLN A 160 -8.64 -10.34 0.33
C GLN A 160 -8.32 -11.58 -0.52
N ALA A 161 -7.94 -11.39 -1.79
CA ALA A 161 -7.57 -12.48 -2.68
C ALA A 161 -6.31 -13.20 -2.17
N PHE A 162 -5.25 -12.47 -1.82
CA PHE A 162 -4.03 -13.09 -1.31
C PHE A 162 -4.29 -13.85 0.00
N GLN A 163 -5.05 -13.27 0.93
CA GLN A 163 -5.44 -13.96 2.16
C GLN A 163 -6.25 -15.23 1.91
N TYR A 164 -7.14 -15.21 0.91
CA TYR A 164 -7.88 -16.41 0.50
C TYR A 164 -6.91 -17.49 0.01
N THR A 165 -6.00 -17.14 -0.90
CA THR A 165 -5.02 -18.12 -1.45
C THR A 165 -4.09 -18.67 -0.37
N ASP A 166 -3.67 -17.83 0.59
CA ASP A 166 -2.80 -18.24 1.70
C ASP A 166 -3.50 -19.23 2.64
N LYS A 167 -4.82 -19.04 2.85
CA LYS A 167 -5.62 -19.89 3.74
C LYS A 167 -6.07 -21.20 3.08
N HIS A 168 -6.42 -21.16 1.80
CA HIS A 168 -7.10 -22.27 1.13
C HIS A 168 -6.22 -23.06 0.15
N GLY A 169 -5.11 -22.48 -0.32
CA GLY A 169 -4.24 -23.12 -1.33
C GLY A 169 -4.88 -23.19 -2.73
N GLU A 170 -6.03 -22.56 -2.92
CA GLU A 170 -6.67 -22.36 -4.23
C GLU A 170 -6.19 -21.05 -4.87
N VAL A 171 -6.52 -20.84 -6.15
CA VAL A 171 -6.23 -19.61 -6.88
C VAL A 171 -7.50 -18.82 -7.20
N CYS A 172 -7.36 -17.50 -7.17
CA CYS A 172 -8.42 -16.54 -7.47
C CYS A 172 -8.38 -16.16 -8.97
N PRO A 173 -9.47 -16.37 -9.73
CA PRO A 173 -9.57 -15.95 -11.14
C PRO A 173 -9.55 -14.43 -11.34
N ALA A 174 -9.55 -14.01 -12.61
CA ALA A 174 -9.72 -12.60 -12.97
C ALA A 174 -11.02 -12.04 -12.39
N ASN A 175 -10.98 -10.79 -11.90
CA ASN A 175 -12.10 -10.09 -11.26
C ASN A 175 -12.67 -10.77 -10.01
N TRP A 176 -11.97 -11.76 -9.43
CA TRP A 176 -12.42 -12.46 -8.22
C TRP A 176 -12.69 -11.46 -7.08
N LYS A 177 -13.81 -11.68 -6.40
CA LYS A 177 -14.22 -11.00 -5.16
C LYS A 177 -14.62 -12.05 -4.12
N PRO A 178 -14.69 -11.70 -2.83
CA PRO A 178 -15.19 -12.62 -1.80
C PRO A 178 -16.54 -13.24 -2.21
N GLY A 179 -16.62 -14.57 -2.17
CA GLY A 179 -17.79 -15.35 -2.58
C GLY A 179 -17.79 -15.81 -4.05
N SER A 180 -16.89 -15.32 -4.89
CA SER A 180 -16.71 -15.83 -6.26
C SER A 180 -16.08 -17.22 -6.27
N ASP A 181 -16.36 -17.99 -7.32
CA ASP A 181 -15.74 -19.29 -7.57
C ASP A 181 -14.20 -19.17 -7.68
N THR A 182 -13.51 -20.18 -7.16
CA THR A 182 -12.06 -20.35 -7.16
C THR A 182 -11.65 -21.64 -7.84
N MET A 183 -10.35 -21.81 -8.05
CA MET A 183 -9.82 -22.93 -8.81
C MET A 183 -8.67 -23.62 -8.06
N LYS A 184 -8.68 -24.96 -8.01
CA LYS A 184 -7.51 -25.72 -7.56
C LYS A 184 -6.40 -25.61 -8.60
N PRO A 185 -5.15 -25.29 -8.22
CA PRO A 185 -4.05 -25.12 -9.15
C PRO A 185 -3.47 -26.46 -9.64
N ASP A 186 -4.33 -27.36 -10.12
CA ASP A 186 -3.94 -28.65 -10.68
C ASP A 186 -4.78 -28.99 -11.93
N PRO A 187 -4.22 -29.72 -12.93
CA PRO A 187 -4.92 -29.98 -14.19
C PRO A 187 -6.25 -30.75 -14.08
N LYS A 188 -6.46 -31.52 -13.01
CA LYS A 188 -7.68 -32.31 -12.81
C LYS A 188 -8.71 -31.55 -11.99
N GLY A 189 -8.29 -30.95 -10.87
CA GLY A 189 -9.14 -30.18 -9.97
C GLY A 189 -9.64 -28.88 -10.59
N SER A 190 -8.86 -28.26 -11.48
CA SER A 190 -9.30 -27.05 -12.20
C SER A 190 -10.54 -27.27 -13.08
N LYS A 191 -10.79 -28.50 -13.55
CA LYS A 191 -11.97 -28.83 -14.37
C LYS A 191 -13.30 -28.54 -13.68
N ALA A 192 -13.35 -28.61 -12.34
CA ALA A 192 -14.55 -28.30 -11.57
C ALA A 192 -14.94 -26.82 -11.66
N TYR A 193 -13.95 -25.93 -11.79
CA TYR A 193 -14.17 -24.49 -12.01
C TYR A 193 -14.65 -24.22 -13.44
N PHE A 194 -13.96 -24.79 -14.44
CA PHE A 194 -14.26 -24.55 -15.85
C PHE A 194 -15.61 -25.13 -16.29
N ALA A 195 -16.10 -26.20 -15.65
CA ALA A 195 -17.42 -26.76 -15.96
C ALA A 195 -18.60 -25.87 -15.55
N LYS A 196 -18.36 -24.79 -14.79
CA LYS A 196 -19.39 -23.83 -14.34
C LYS A 196 -19.43 -22.53 -15.16
N GLN A 197 -18.47 -22.33 -16.07
CA GLN A 197 -18.37 -21.13 -16.91
C GLN A 197 -19.28 -21.26 -18.13
#